data_AF-A0A2Y9D6Q4-F1
#
_entry.id   AF-A0A2Y9D6Q4-F1
#
_cell.length_a   1.000
_cell.length_b   1.000
_cell.length_c   1.000
_cell.angle_alpha   90.00
_cell.angle_beta   90.00
_cell.angle_gamma   90.00
#
_symmetry.space_group_name_H-M   'P 1'
#
loop_
_entity.id
_entity.type
_entity.pdbx_description
1 polymer ?
#
loop_
_entity_poly.entity_id
_entity_poly.type
_entity_poly.pdbx_seq_one_letter_code
_entity_poly.pdbx_strand_id
1 'polypeptide(L)'
;MKATDEERAEAAKKIQAWWRGTQVRQKLLQMVLKVWIIQNWWWRMLARQLEKRRQYALEAYREQEWAAVRLPSWVRMWRIHQRYWRVLNAARMIQTCWRWYIYHTRGFVRGFFRVTSNMLQTELEIVYGPEACKVRECIPLSIKE
;
A
#
# COMPACT_ATOMS: atom_id res chain seq x y z
N MET A 1 -72.58 67.52 38.05
CA MET A 1 -72.43 67.80 36.60
C MET A 1 -72.20 66.46 35.92
N LYS A 2 -73.16 65.96 35.14
CA LYS A 2 -72.99 64.73 34.34
C LYS A 2 -72.19 65.10 33.10
N ALA A 3 -71.05 64.45 32.86
CA ALA A 3 -70.33 64.53 31.60
C ALA A 3 -71.30 64.30 30.43
N THR A 4 -71.21 65.12 29.39
CA THR A 4 -72.05 64.99 28.19
C THR A 4 -71.74 63.66 27.52
N ASP A 5 -72.75 62.99 26.95
CA ASP A 5 -72.57 61.66 26.36
C ASP A 5 -71.55 61.65 25.20
N GLU A 6 -71.26 62.82 24.60
CA GLU A 6 -70.19 63.03 23.62
C GLU A 6 -68.78 62.82 24.22
N GLU A 7 -68.48 63.34 25.42
CA GLU A 7 -67.18 63.15 26.08
C GLU A 7 -66.92 61.68 26.41
N ARG A 8 -67.97 60.94 26.79
CA ARG A 8 -67.91 59.50 27.05
C ARG A 8 -67.64 58.72 25.77
N ALA A 9 -68.27 59.11 24.66
CA ALA A 9 -68.04 58.49 23.36
C ALA A 9 -66.60 58.71 22.86
N GLU A 10 -66.04 59.90 23.05
CA GLU A 10 -64.63 60.16 22.71
C GLU A 10 -63.65 59.36 23.57
N ALA A 11 -63.88 59.28 24.88
CA ALA A 11 -63.05 58.47 25.78
C ALA A 11 -63.09 56.98 25.39
N ALA A 12 -64.28 56.45 25.07
CA ALA A 12 -64.43 55.08 24.60
C ALA A 12 -63.67 54.83 23.28
N LYS A 13 -63.72 55.76 22.32
CA LYS A 13 -62.95 55.66 21.07
C LYS A 13 -61.45 55.62 21.33
N LYS A 14 -60.93 56.43 22.25
CA LYS A 14 -59.50 56.42 22.63
C LYS A 14 -59.09 55.08 23.24
N ILE A 15 -59.90 54.52 24.14
CA ILE A 15 -59.65 53.21 24.76
C ILE A 15 -59.68 52.09 23.70
N GLN A 16 -60.66 52.11 22.80
CA GLN A 16 -60.77 51.12 21.72
C GLN A 16 -59.61 51.20 20.73
N ALA A 17 -59.19 52.41 20.35
CA ALA A 17 -58.05 52.62 19.46
C ALA A 17 -56.74 52.13 20.13
N TRP A 18 -56.55 52.44 21.41
CA TRP A 18 -55.40 51.95 22.19
C TRP A 18 -55.39 50.42 22.25
N TRP A 19 -56.51 49.79 22.59
CA TRP A 19 -56.60 48.34 22.71
C TRP A 19 -56.31 47.63 21.37
N ARG A 20 -56.90 48.11 20.27
CA ARG A 20 -56.64 47.57 18.92
C ARG A 20 -55.16 47.73 18.53
N GLY A 21 -54.55 48.88 18.85
CA GLY A 21 -53.12 49.11 18.61
C GLY A 21 -52.22 48.14 19.38
N THR A 22 -52.52 47.91 20.65
CA THR A 22 -51.75 46.98 21.51
C THR A 22 -51.89 45.53 21.03
N GLN A 23 -53.10 45.10 20.67
CA GLN A 23 -53.37 43.76 20.13
C GLN A 23 -52.59 43.49 18.83
N VAL A 24 -52.58 44.45 17.89
CA VAL A 24 -51.84 44.30 16.63
C VAL A 24 -50.33 44.23 16.88
N ARG A 25 -49.79 45.10 17.74
CA ARG A 25 -48.35 45.09 18.09
C ARG A 25 -47.91 43.77 18.72
N GLN A 26 -48.71 43.23 19.63
CA GLN A 26 -48.42 41.93 20.26
C GLN A 26 -48.39 40.80 19.22
N LYS A 27 -49.37 40.76 18.30
CA LYS A 27 -49.39 39.74 17.23
C LYS A 27 -48.20 39.87 16.27
N LEU A 28 -47.86 41.09 15.87
CA LEU A 28 -46.70 41.33 14.99
C LEU A 28 -45.40 40.87 15.66
N LEU A 29 -45.19 41.20 16.94
CA LEU A 29 -44.02 40.73 17.69
C LEU A 29 -43.95 39.20 17.75
N GLN A 30 -45.08 38.54 18.01
CA GLN A 30 -45.12 37.07 18.01
C GLN A 30 -44.81 36.47 16.63
N MET A 31 -45.32 37.07 15.55
CA MET A 31 -45.03 36.60 14.20
C MET A 31 -43.56 36.81 13.83
N VAL A 32 -43.00 37.97 14.14
CA VAL A 32 -41.58 38.27 13.90
C VAL A 32 -40.68 37.28 14.66
N LEU A 33 -40.99 36.99 15.93
CA LEU A 33 -40.22 36.00 16.71
C LEU A 33 -40.28 34.60 16.09
N LYS A 34 -41.46 34.17 15.64
CA LYS A 34 -41.62 32.86 14.97
C LYS A 34 -40.81 32.80 13.68
N VAL A 35 -40.90 33.83 12.83
CA VAL A 35 -40.13 33.91 11.58
C VAL A 35 -38.63 33.91 11.87
N TRP A 36 -38.19 34.67 12.88
CA TRP A 36 -36.78 34.74 13.26
C TRP A 36 -36.23 33.39 13.74
N ILE A 37 -37.00 32.63 14.53
CA ILE A 37 -36.62 31.28 14.96
C ILE A 37 -36.48 30.35 13.75
N ILE A 38 -37.44 30.37 12.82
CA ILE A 38 -37.42 29.53 11.61
C ILE A 38 -36.24 29.89 10.72
N GLN A 39 -35.98 31.19 10.50
CA GLN A 39 -34.83 31.64 9.74
C GLN A 39 -33.53 31.18 10.39
N ASN A 40 -33.33 31.44 11.68
CA ASN A 40 -32.10 31.02 12.36
C ASN A 40 -31.89 29.50 12.32
N TRP A 41 -32.97 28.72 12.49
CA TRP A 41 -32.92 27.27 12.35
C TRP A 41 -32.49 26.83 10.94
N TRP A 42 -33.06 27.45 9.90
CA TRP A 42 -32.72 27.17 8.51
C TRP A 42 -31.24 27.47 8.21
N TRP A 43 -30.75 28.62 8.64
CA TRP A 43 -29.35 29.01 8.44
C TRP A 43 -28.39 28.04 9.14
N ARG A 44 -28.73 27.61 10.36
CA ARG A 44 -27.96 26.59 11.08
C ARG A 44 -27.99 25.24 10.38
N MET A 45 -29.14 24.84 9.85
CA MET A 45 -29.28 23.58 9.11
C MET A 45 -28.46 23.61 7.81
N LEU A 46 -28.50 24.73 7.08
CA LEU A 46 -27.72 24.93 5.86
C LEU A 46 -26.21 24.88 6.15
N ALA A 47 -25.75 25.57 7.19
CA ALA A 47 -24.36 25.52 7.63
C ALA A 47 -23.92 24.09 7.96
N ARG A 48 -24.72 23.34 8.72
CA ARG A 48 -24.44 21.92 9.02
C ARG A 48 -24.36 21.06 7.76
N GLN A 49 -25.23 21.28 6.79
CA GLN A 49 -25.19 20.52 5.53
C GLN A 49 -23.95 20.87 4.70
N LEU A 50 -23.54 22.14 4.67
CA LEU A 50 -22.32 22.57 4.01
C LEU A 50 -21.08 21.97 4.67
N GLU A 51 -21.03 21.96 6.01
CA GLU A 51 -19.96 21.35 6.81
C GLU A 51 -19.82 19.86 6.48
N LYS A 52 -20.94 19.12 6.48
CA LYS A 52 -20.95 17.69 6.11
C LYS A 52 -20.42 17.46 4.70
N ARG A 53 -20.88 18.25 3.73
CA ARG A 53 -20.40 18.16 2.34
C ARG A 53 -18.89 18.44 2.25
N ARG A 54 -18.40 19.45 2.98
CA ARG A 54 -16.97 19.76 3.07
C ARG A 54 -16.19 18.59 3.68
N GLN A 55 -16.68 18.01 4.77
CA GLN A 55 -16.05 16.84 5.40
C GLN A 55 -15.97 15.65 4.44
N TYR A 56 -17.06 15.30 3.76
CA TYR A 56 -17.05 14.23 2.76
C TYR A 56 -16.08 14.49 1.61
N ALA A 57 -15.99 15.74 1.13
CA ALA A 57 -15.03 16.10 0.10
C ALA A 57 -13.58 15.93 0.60
N LEU A 58 -13.28 16.39 1.82
CA LEU A 58 -11.95 16.24 2.43
C LEU A 58 -11.57 14.78 2.66
N GLU A 59 -12.52 13.94 3.11
CA GLU A 59 -12.31 12.49 3.25
C GLU A 59 -12.00 11.84 1.90
N ALA A 60 -12.74 12.21 0.84
CA ALA A 60 -12.48 11.70 -0.50
C ALA A 60 -11.09 12.11 -1.01
N TYR A 61 -10.69 13.38 -0.82
CA TYR A 61 -9.34 13.83 -1.19
C TYR A 61 -8.25 13.11 -0.39
N ARG A 62 -8.47 12.91 0.91
CA ARG A 62 -7.57 12.12 1.75
C ARG A 62 -7.41 10.71 1.18
N GLU A 63 -8.51 9.99 0.93
CA GLU A 63 -8.43 8.63 0.37
C GLU A 63 -7.70 8.61 -0.99
N GLN A 64 -7.92 9.63 -1.84
CA GLN A 64 -7.18 9.77 -3.10
C GLN A 64 -5.69 9.98 -2.89
N GLU A 65 -5.28 10.86 -1.97
CA GLU A 65 -3.87 11.07 -1.63
C GLU A 65 -3.22 9.81 -1.06
N TRP A 66 -3.90 9.12 -0.13
CA TRP A 66 -3.45 7.86 0.42
C TRP A 66 -3.29 6.79 -0.67
N ALA A 67 -4.24 6.70 -1.60
CA ALA A 67 -4.15 5.80 -2.75
C ALA A 67 -3.01 6.20 -3.71
N ALA A 68 -2.83 7.49 -3.98
CA ALA A 68 -1.78 8.02 -4.85
C ALA A 68 -0.37 7.74 -4.33
N VAL A 69 -0.18 7.61 -3.02
CA VAL A 69 1.11 7.23 -2.42
C VAL A 69 1.24 5.71 -2.27
N ARG A 70 0.18 5.03 -1.82
CA ARG A 70 0.22 3.60 -1.51
C ARG A 70 0.24 2.70 -2.74
N LEU A 71 -0.54 3.02 -3.78
CA LEU A 71 -0.58 2.20 -5.00
C LEU A 71 0.78 2.19 -5.71
N PRO A 72 1.46 3.33 -5.94
CA PRO A 72 2.78 3.31 -6.58
C PRO A 72 3.85 2.66 -5.71
N SER A 73 3.77 2.73 -4.39
CA SER A 73 4.75 2.07 -3.52
C SER A 73 4.66 0.54 -3.62
N TRP A 74 3.45 -0.01 -3.68
CA TRP A 74 3.22 -1.44 -3.92
C TRP A 74 3.72 -1.86 -5.29
N VAL A 75 3.42 -1.09 -6.33
CA VAL A 75 3.91 -1.37 -7.70
C VAL A 75 5.44 -1.32 -7.76
N ARG A 76 6.08 -0.34 -7.11
CA ARG A 76 7.55 -0.24 -7.03
C ARG A 76 8.15 -1.44 -6.31
N MET A 77 7.60 -1.81 -5.14
CA MET A 77 8.04 -2.97 -4.37
C MET A 77 7.90 -4.26 -5.18
N TRP A 78 6.75 -4.44 -5.84
CA TRP A 78 6.49 -5.58 -6.72
C TRP A 78 7.51 -5.68 -7.84
N ARG A 79 7.80 -4.58 -8.55
CA ARG A 79 8.80 -4.55 -9.65
C ARG A 79 10.19 -4.93 -9.15
N ILE A 80 10.60 -4.43 -7.98
CA ILE A 80 11.89 -4.78 -7.37
C ILE A 80 11.92 -6.27 -7.04
N HIS A 81 10.87 -6.79 -6.41
CA HIS A 81 10.76 -8.20 -6.04
C HIS A 81 10.82 -9.11 -7.28
N GLN A 82 10.08 -8.76 -8.33
CA GLN A 82 10.12 -9.46 -9.62
C GLN A 82 11.51 -9.46 -10.26
N ARG A 83 12.25 -8.35 -10.19
CA ARG A 83 13.62 -8.28 -10.68
C ARG A 83 14.56 -9.15 -9.84
N TYR A 84 14.44 -9.08 -8.52
CA TYR A 84 15.23 -9.89 -7.59
C TYR A 84 15.03 -11.38 -7.85
N TRP A 85 13.78 -11.85 -7.94
CA TRP A 85 13.48 -13.26 -8.22
C TRP A 85 14.02 -13.73 -9.56
N ARG A 86 13.91 -12.91 -10.62
CA ARG A 86 14.49 -13.26 -11.93
C ARG A 86 16.00 -13.45 -11.86
N VAL A 87 16.71 -12.53 -11.21
CA VAL A 87 18.18 -12.62 -11.05
C VAL A 87 18.56 -13.81 -10.17
N LEU A 88 17.85 -14.01 -9.05
CA LEU A 88 18.10 -15.14 -8.15
C LEU A 88 17.90 -16.48 -8.85
N ASN A 89 16.82 -16.61 -9.64
CA ASN A 89 16.56 -17.83 -10.39
C ASN A 89 17.64 -18.08 -11.44
N ALA A 90 18.04 -17.05 -12.19
CA ALA A 90 19.13 -17.14 -13.16
C ALA A 90 20.45 -17.56 -12.49
N ALA A 91 20.80 -16.95 -11.36
CA ALA A 91 22.00 -17.30 -10.60
C ALA A 91 21.97 -18.75 -10.11
N ARG A 92 20.83 -19.22 -9.58
CA ARG A 92 20.65 -20.62 -9.16
C ARG A 92 20.78 -21.60 -10.32
N MET A 93 20.21 -21.26 -11.48
CA MET A 93 20.36 -22.07 -12.70
C MET A 93 21.83 -22.15 -13.14
N ILE A 94 22.53 -21.01 -13.19
CA ILE A 94 23.96 -20.99 -13.55
C ILE A 94 24.79 -21.81 -12.55
N GLN A 95 24.54 -21.65 -11.26
CA GLN A 95 25.23 -22.42 -10.21
C GLN A 95 24.98 -23.92 -10.34
N THR A 96 23.74 -24.34 -10.60
CA THR A 96 23.42 -25.77 -10.77
C THR A 96 24.07 -26.35 -12.02
N CYS A 97 24.01 -25.65 -13.16
CA CYS A 97 24.73 -26.03 -14.38
C CYS A 97 26.24 -26.13 -14.13
N TRP A 98 26.82 -25.17 -13.41
CA TRP A 98 28.25 -25.17 -13.11
C TRP A 98 28.65 -26.29 -12.15
N ARG A 99 27.84 -26.58 -11.13
CA ARG A 99 28.06 -27.72 -10.21
C ARG A 99 27.97 -29.04 -10.94
N TRP A 100 27.00 -29.18 -11.85
CA TRP A 100 26.89 -30.36 -12.70
C TRP A 100 28.10 -30.50 -13.63
N TYR A 101 28.52 -29.41 -14.29
CA TYR A 101 29.72 -29.40 -15.13
C TYR A 101 30.97 -29.82 -14.36
N ILE A 102 31.20 -29.28 -13.16
CA ILE A 102 32.34 -29.66 -12.31
C ILE A 102 32.27 -31.13 -11.92
N TYR A 103 31.10 -31.64 -11.54
CA TYR A 103 30.94 -33.06 -11.20
C TYR A 103 31.25 -33.96 -12.41
N HIS A 104 30.78 -33.58 -13.60
CA HIS A 104 30.94 -34.37 -14.82
C HIS A 104 32.34 -34.29 -15.44
N THR A 105 33.04 -33.16 -15.28
CA THR A 105 34.38 -32.94 -15.85
C THR A 105 35.53 -33.23 -14.87
N ARG A 106 35.22 -33.50 -13.60
CA ARG A 106 36.20 -34.03 -12.63
C ARG A 106 36.51 -35.47 -12.96
N GLY A 107 37.38 -35.66 -13.94
CA GLY A 107 38.18 -36.87 -14.02
C GLY A 107 39.42 -36.73 -13.13
N PHE A 108 39.76 -37.78 -12.40
CA PHE A 108 41.04 -37.83 -11.67
C PHE A 108 41.93 -38.90 -12.29
N VAL A 109 43.21 -38.57 -12.46
CA VAL A 109 44.23 -39.50 -12.94
C VAL A 109 45.04 -39.95 -11.74
N ARG A 110 45.02 -41.26 -11.45
CA ARG A 110 45.80 -41.88 -10.38
C ARG A 110 46.88 -42.77 -11.00
N GLY A 111 48.14 -42.44 -10.77
CA GLY A 111 49.27 -43.28 -11.17
C GLY A 111 49.78 -44.10 -10.00
N PHE A 112 49.92 -45.41 -10.18
CA PHE A 112 50.65 -46.29 -9.30
C PHE A 112 51.93 -46.75 -10.00
N PHE A 113 53.07 -46.55 -9.35
CA PHE A 113 54.37 -46.98 -9.84
C PHE A 113 54.94 -48.01 -8.89
N ARG A 114 55.36 -49.15 -9.42
CA ARG A 114 56.09 -50.16 -8.67
C ARG A 114 57.44 -50.38 -9.34
N VAL A 115 58.49 -50.05 -8.60
CA VAL A 115 59.87 -50.26 -9.05
C VAL A 115 60.35 -51.59 -8.49
N THR A 116 60.66 -52.51 -9.39
CA THR A 116 61.37 -53.76 -9.09
C THR A 116 62.79 -53.67 -9.66
N SER A 117 63.70 -54.51 -9.19
CA SER A 117 65.13 -54.43 -9.54
C SER A 117 65.39 -54.34 -11.04
N ASN A 118 64.59 -55.02 -11.87
CA ASN A 118 64.83 -55.16 -13.31
C ASN A 118 63.70 -54.57 -14.18
N MET A 119 62.63 -54.04 -13.58
CA MET A 119 61.43 -53.56 -14.29
C MET A 119 60.71 -52.44 -13.54
N LEU A 120 60.18 -51.47 -14.29
CA LEU A 120 59.24 -50.45 -13.84
C LEU A 120 57.84 -50.85 -14.29
N GLN A 121 56.94 -51.09 -13.33
CA GLN A 121 55.51 -51.30 -13.62
C GLN A 121 54.75 -50.01 -13.34
N THR A 122 54.03 -49.53 -14.35
CA THR A 122 53.20 -48.34 -14.27
C THR A 122 51.75 -48.72 -14.50
N GLU A 123 50.88 -48.42 -13.54
CA GLU A 123 49.43 -48.51 -13.71
C GLU A 123 48.83 -47.11 -13.64
N LEU A 124 48.15 -46.69 -14.70
CA LEU A 124 47.47 -45.42 -14.78
C LEU A 124 45.95 -45.67 -14.78
N GLU A 125 45.26 -45.12 -13.79
CA GLU A 125 43.80 -45.14 -13.69
C GLU A 125 43.27 -43.74 -13.99
N ILE A 126 42.58 -43.60 -15.12
CA ILE A 126 41.88 -42.37 -15.51
C ILE A 126 40.39 -42.62 -15.25
N VAL A 127 39.86 -42.00 -14.20
CA VAL A 127 38.41 -41.99 -13.94
C VAL A 127 37.84 -40.73 -14.56
N TYR A 128 36.80 -40.84 -15.38
CA TYR A 128 36.09 -39.70 -15.97
C TYR A 128 34.58 -39.92 -15.85
N GLY A 129 33.93 -39.25 -14.89
CA GLY A 129 32.52 -39.51 -14.60
C GLY A 129 32.26 -40.95 -14.11
N PRO A 130 31.19 -41.64 -14.55
CA PRO A 130 30.90 -43.03 -14.16
C PRO A 130 31.79 -44.08 -14.85
N GLU A 131 32.64 -43.67 -15.80
CA GLU A 131 33.52 -44.56 -16.55
C GLU A 131 34.96 -44.46 -16.03
N ALA A 132 35.62 -45.60 -15.86
CA ALA A 132 37.01 -45.68 -15.41
C ALA A 132 37.84 -46.52 -16.38
N CYS A 133 38.90 -45.92 -16.93
CA CYS A 133 39.86 -46.56 -17.83
C CYS A 133 41.15 -46.88 -17.07
N LYS A 134 41.62 -48.13 -17.16
CA LYS A 134 42.87 -48.58 -16.55
C LYS A 134 43.86 -49.01 -17.64
N VAL A 135 45.03 -48.38 -17.65
CA VAL A 135 46.14 -48.72 -18.55
C VAL A 135 47.30 -49.23 -17.72
N ARG A 136 47.90 -50.36 -18.11
CA ARG A 136 49.06 -50.94 -17.44
C ARG A 136 50.19 -51.12 -18.44
N GLU A 137 51.36 -50.63 -18.10
CA GLU A 137 52.59 -50.78 -18.91
C GLU A 137 53.74 -51.29 -18.03
N CYS A 138 54.57 -52.15 -18.61
CA CYS A 138 55.78 -52.68 -17.98
C CYS A 138 56.98 -52.29 -18.83
N ILE A 139 57.86 -51.46 -18.29
CA ILE A 139 59.06 -50.99 -18.98
C ILE A 139 60.27 -51.70 -18.36
N PRO A 140 61.03 -52.52 -19.12
CA PRO A 140 62.25 -53.14 -18.63
C PRO A 140 63.29 -52.06 -18.35
N LEU A 141 63.89 -52.08 -17.15
CA LEU A 141 64.94 -51.15 -16.78
C LEU A 141 66.28 -51.74 -17.24
N SER A 142 66.92 -51.06 -18.19
CA SER A 142 68.31 -51.35 -18.58
C SER A 142 69.22 -50.95 -17.41
N ILE A 143 69.48 -51.88 -16.49
CA ILE A 143 70.55 -51.72 -15.50
C ILE A 143 71.85 -51.79 -16.31
N LYS A 144 72.50 -50.64 -16.51
CA LYS A 144 73.90 -50.64 -16.93
C LYS A 144 74.71 -50.90 -15.65
N GLU A 145 75.36 -52.05 -15.61
CA GLU A 145 76.40 -52.38 -14.63
C GLU A 145 77.57 -51.39 -14.71
#